data_AF-A0A844ZLJ9-F1
#
_entry.id   AF-A0A844ZLJ9-F1
#
_cell.length_a   1.000
_cell.length_b   1.000
_cell.length_c   1.000
_cell.angle_alpha   90.00
_cell.angle_beta   90.00
_cell.angle_gamma   90.00
#
_symmetry.space_group_name_H-M   'P 1'
#
loop_
_entity.id
_entity.type
_entity.pdbx_description
1 polymer ?
#
loop_
_entity_poly.entity_id
_entity_poly.type
_entity_poly.pdbx_seq_one_letter_code
_entity_poly.pdbx_strand_id
1 'polypeptide(L)'
;MLGLIAVGLYAAVALAAMGAALAGHFGKRPWKDGAAWIFASIFMLLLAAMRLTNAEDRIRQFLRVMIKANGEYGHRWEYQAPLTAIVVVLAAAGLVAAFYLVKRWQRQGKELSQTVIAQLAMLGFVPLFGLRIVSLHLTDRLLYAGPLRLNWLIDIGLTLTIGGAAILYILHCKRGAHADARRTQGRRRARR
;
A
#
# COMPACT_ATOMS: atom_id res chain seq x y z
N MET A 1 -14.58 9.25 14.44
CA MET A 1 -15.32 8.37 13.51
C MET A 1 -14.48 7.95 12.30
N LEU A 2 -13.94 8.87 11.50
CA LEU A 2 -13.15 8.53 10.31
C LEU A 2 -11.92 7.61 10.59
N GLY A 3 -11.30 7.72 11.77
CA GLY A 3 -10.18 6.84 12.16
C GLY A 3 -10.57 5.36 12.27
N LEU A 4 -11.74 5.06 12.83
CA LEU A 4 -12.24 3.67 12.97
C LEU A 4 -12.60 3.07 11.60
N ILE A 5 -13.13 3.88 10.69
CA ILE A 5 -13.43 3.46 9.31
C ILE A 5 -12.13 3.05 8.61
N ALA A 6 -11.06 3.84 8.74
CA ALA A 6 -9.76 3.50 8.17
C ALA A 6 -9.20 2.20 8.76
N VAL A 7 -9.27 2.02 10.09
CA VAL A 7 -8.87 0.77 10.76
C VAL A 7 -9.63 -0.43 10.22
N GLY A 8 -10.96 -0.32 10.11
CA GLY A 8 -11.80 -1.38 9.54
C GLY A 8 -11.44 -1.70 8.09
N LEU A 9 -11.18 -0.68 7.28
CA LEU A 9 -10.77 -0.85 5.88
C LEU A 9 -9.40 -1.55 5.78
N TYR A 10 -8.40 -1.14 6.56
CA TYR A 10 -7.09 -1.80 6.59
C TYR A 10 -7.19 -3.25 7.04
N ALA A 11 -8.01 -3.53 8.07
CA ALA A 11 -8.24 -4.90 8.54
C ALA A 11 -8.91 -5.77 7.46
N ALA A 12 -9.91 -5.25 6.77
CA ALA A 12 -10.56 -5.96 5.66
C ALA A 12 -9.58 -6.27 4.53
N VAL A 13 -8.73 -5.32 4.16
CA VAL A 13 -7.71 -5.54 3.12
C VAL A 13 -6.62 -6.51 3.60
N ALA A 14 -6.23 -6.48 4.88
CA ALA A 14 -5.31 -7.46 5.45
C ALA A 14 -5.87 -8.89 5.33
N LEU A 15 -7.15 -9.09 5.68
CA LEU A 15 -7.82 -10.39 5.52
C LEU A 15 -7.90 -10.82 4.06
N ALA A 16 -8.17 -9.91 3.13
CA ALA A 16 -8.15 -10.20 1.71
C ALA A 16 -6.75 -10.63 1.23
N ALA A 17 -5.70 -9.93 1.65
CA ALA A 17 -4.31 -10.29 1.34
C ALA A 17 -3.94 -11.66 1.93
N MET A 18 -4.35 -11.96 3.16
CA MET A 18 -4.15 -13.30 3.75
C MET A 18 -4.90 -14.38 2.94
N GLY A 19 -6.13 -14.10 2.52
CA GLY A 19 -6.89 -14.98 1.61
C GLY A 19 -6.18 -15.21 0.27
N ALA A 20 -5.51 -14.19 -0.28
CA ALA A 20 -4.69 -14.31 -1.48
C ALA A 20 -3.47 -15.21 -1.27
N ALA A 21 -2.80 -15.11 -0.12
CA ALA A 21 -1.69 -16.00 0.24
C ALA A 21 -2.15 -17.47 0.31
N LEU A 22 -3.28 -17.73 0.99
CA LEU A 22 -3.86 -19.07 1.10
C LEU A 22 -4.29 -19.62 -0.27
N ALA A 23 -4.96 -18.80 -1.09
CA ALA A 23 -5.36 -19.18 -2.44
C ALA A 23 -4.15 -19.52 -3.33
N GLY A 24 -3.04 -18.78 -3.19
CA GLY A 24 -1.78 -19.10 -3.86
C GLY A 24 -1.19 -20.43 -3.42
N HIS A 25 -1.17 -20.69 -2.11
CA HIS A 25 -0.68 -21.94 -1.54
C HIS A 25 -1.44 -23.16 -2.06
N PHE A 26 -2.78 -23.14 -1.98
CA PHE A 26 -3.61 -24.23 -2.50
C PHE A 26 -3.59 -24.34 -4.03
N GLY A 27 -3.38 -23.22 -4.72
CA GLY A 27 -3.24 -23.16 -6.17
C GLY A 27 -1.87 -23.59 -6.70
N LYS A 28 -0.96 -24.09 -5.84
CA LYS A 28 0.42 -24.47 -6.18
C LYS A 28 1.21 -23.37 -6.89
N ARG A 29 0.91 -22.10 -6.58
CA ARG A 29 1.67 -20.95 -7.07
C ARG A 29 3.03 -20.88 -6.37
N PRO A 30 4.03 -20.22 -6.98
CA PRO A 30 5.35 -20.12 -6.36
C PRO A 30 5.27 -19.45 -4.99
N TRP A 31 6.08 -19.94 -4.04
CA TRP A 31 6.12 -19.43 -2.66
C TRP A 31 6.32 -17.92 -2.56
N LYS A 32 7.07 -17.34 -3.52
CA LYS A 32 7.34 -15.90 -3.60
C LYS A 32 6.05 -15.06 -3.63
N ASP A 33 5.01 -15.52 -4.32
CA ASP A 33 3.73 -14.81 -4.37
C ASP A 33 3.00 -14.89 -3.02
N GLY A 34 3.03 -16.05 -2.37
CA GLY A 34 2.47 -16.23 -1.03
C GLY A 34 3.15 -15.33 0.00
N ALA A 35 4.48 -15.28 0.00
CA ALA A 35 5.26 -14.42 0.88
C ALA A 35 4.95 -12.93 0.67
N ALA A 36 4.78 -12.49 -0.59
CA ALA A 36 4.40 -11.11 -0.89
C ALA A 36 3.02 -10.73 -0.31
N TRP A 37 2.04 -11.65 -0.38
CA TRP A 37 0.71 -11.43 0.19
C TRP A 37 0.68 -11.47 1.71
N ILE A 38 1.48 -12.34 2.34
CA ILE A 38 1.66 -12.35 3.80
C ILE A 38 2.27 -11.02 4.26
N PHE A 39 3.32 -10.56 3.56
CA PHE A 39 3.94 -9.27 3.84
C PHE A 39 2.92 -8.11 3.71
N ALA A 40 2.11 -8.11 2.64
CA ALA A 40 1.05 -7.10 2.47
C ALA A 40 0.00 -7.15 3.60
N SER A 41 -0.40 -8.36 4.04
CA SER A 41 -1.30 -8.52 5.18
C SER A 41 -0.72 -7.93 6.46
N ILE A 42 0.54 -8.27 6.78
CA ILE A 42 1.23 -7.76 7.97
C ILE A 42 1.35 -6.24 7.90
N PHE A 43 1.76 -5.71 6.74
CA PHE A 43 1.86 -4.28 6.50
C PHE A 43 0.54 -3.55 6.79
N MET A 44 -0.58 -4.04 6.28
CA MET A 44 -1.90 -3.44 6.53
C MET A 44 -2.34 -3.54 7.99
N LEU A 45 -2.02 -4.64 8.68
CA LEU A 45 -2.27 -4.76 10.13
C LEU A 45 -1.44 -3.76 10.94
N LEU A 46 -0.18 -3.52 10.55
CA LEU A 46 0.65 -2.50 11.19
C LEU A 46 0.06 -1.10 10.98
N LEU A 47 -0.44 -0.79 9.78
CA LEU A 47 -1.14 0.47 9.52
C LEU A 47 -2.39 0.62 10.37
N ALA A 48 -3.18 -0.45 10.53
CA ALA A 48 -4.35 -0.47 11.42
C ALA A 48 -3.95 -0.23 12.88
N ALA A 49 -2.90 -0.89 13.37
CA ALA A 49 -2.40 -0.72 14.73
C ALA A 49 -1.87 0.71 14.98
N MET A 50 -1.11 1.28 14.05
CA MET A 50 -0.65 2.67 14.13
C MET A 50 -1.81 3.65 14.19
N ARG A 51 -2.87 3.40 13.41
CA ARG A 51 -4.07 4.24 13.37
C ARG A 51 -4.86 4.15 14.67
N LEU A 52 -4.98 2.96 15.26
CA LEU A 52 -5.69 2.73 16.52
C LEU A 52 -4.98 3.40 17.70
N THR A 53 -3.66 3.37 17.72
CA THR A 53 -2.83 3.94 18.80
C THR A 53 -2.59 5.44 18.66
N ASN A 54 -3.01 6.05 17.55
CA ASN A 54 -2.64 7.41 17.14
C ASN A 54 -1.12 7.62 17.19
N ALA A 55 -0.33 6.59 16.84
CA ALA A 55 1.14 6.65 16.89
C ALA A 55 1.70 7.83 16.09
N GLU A 56 1.07 8.13 14.95
CA GLU A 56 1.41 9.27 14.09
C GLU A 56 1.31 10.62 14.84
N ASP A 57 0.22 10.84 15.58
CA ASP A 57 0.02 12.08 16.32
C ASP A 57 1.00 12.20 17.48
N ARG A 58 1.34 11.08 18.13
CA ARG A 58 2.36 11.04 19.20
C ARG A 58 3.74 11.41 18.65
N ILE A 59 4.14 10.85 17.50
CA ILE A 59 5.40 11.18 16.85
C ILE A 59 5.42 12.66 16.47
N ARG A 60 4.32 13.18 15.88
CA ARG A 60 4.21 14.60 15.53
C ARG A 60 4.31 15.50 16.76
N GLN A 61 3.66 15.13 17.87
CA GLN A 61 3.72 15.89 19.12
C GLN A 61 5.12 15.86 19.73
N PHE A 62 5.79 14.71 19.73
CA PHE A 62 7.17 14.57 20.19
C PHE A 62 8.12 15.46 19.39
N LEU A 63 8.05 15.42 18.05
CA LEU A 63 8.85 16.29 17.18
C LEU A 63 8.56 17.77 17.43
N ARG A 64 7.30 18.14 17.67
CA ARG A 64 6.94 19.53 18.03
C ARG A 64 7.61 19.95 19.32
N VAL A 65 7.56 19.13 20.37
CA VAL A 65 8.16 19.44 21.68
C VAL A 65 9.67 19.60 21.56
N MET A 66 10.34 18.70 20.84
CA MET A 66 11.78 18.79 20.56
C MET A 66 12.15 20.11 19.86
N ILE A 67 11.40 20.50 18.83
CA ILE A 67 11.64 21.78 18.12
C ILE A 67 11.36 22.98 19.03
N LYS A 68 10.37 22.90 19.93
CA LYS A 68 10.08 23.98 20.90
C LYS A 68 11.24 24.17 21.87
N ALA A 69 11.76 23.06 22.40
CA ALA A 69 12.77 23.05 23.46
C ALA A 69 14.08 23.71 23.01
N ASN A 70 14.41 23.64 21.73
CA ASN A 70 15.65 24.23 21.18
C ASN A 70 15.56 25.75 20.93
N GLY A 71 14.43 26.41 21.19
CA GLY A 71 14.27 27.86 20.96
C GLY A 71 14.22 28.28 19.48
N GLU A 72 14.44 27.36 18.54
CA GLU A 72 14.52 27.58 17.10
C GLU A 72 13.14 27.66 16.41
N TYR A 73 12.16 28.28 17.05
CA TYR A 73 10.84 28.44 16.45
C TYR A 73 10.89 29.30 15.17
N GLY A 74 11.87 30.19 15.05
CA GLY A 74 12.11 31.03 13.86
C GLY A 74 12.65 30.27 12.65
N HIS A 75 13.45 29.21 12.86
CA HIS A 75 14.16 28.49 11.79
C HIS A 75 13.47 27.21 11.33
N ARG A 76 12.18 27.02 11.65
CA ARG A 76 11.40 25.83 11.25
C ARG A 76 11.49 25.48 9.77
N TRP A 77 11.54 26.51 8.93
CA TRP A 77 11.61 26.35 7.48
C TRP A 77 12.92 25.66 7.05
N GLU A 78 14.02 25.94 7.75
CA GLU A 78 15.35 25.42 7.42
C GLU A 78 15.45 23.90 7.63
N TYR A 79 14.69 23.34 8.57
CA TYR A 79 14.63 21.89 8.79
C TYR A 79 13.51 21.20 7.99
N GLN A 80 12.36 21.86 7.84
CA GLN A 80 11.20 21.26 7.16
C GLN A 80 11.35 21.23 5.65
N ALA A 81 11.96 22.25 5.04
CA ALA A 81 12.12 22.33 3.59
C ALA A 81 13.02 21.19 3.05
N PRO A 82 14.21 20.88 3.63
CA PRO A 82 15.02 19.76 3.18
C PRO A 82 14.33 18.42 3.35
N LEU A 83 13.68 18.19 4.49
CA LEU A 83 12.93 16.95 4.74
C LEU A 83 11.78 16.77 3.73
N THR A 84 11.02 17.83 3.48
CA THR A 84 9.93 17.82 2.50
C THR A 84 10.48 17.56 1.10
N ALA A 85 11.57 18.24 0.72
CA ALA A 85 12.23 18.04 -0.56
C ALA A 85 12.69 16.59 -0.73
N ILE A 86 13.33 15.99 0.28
CA ILE A 86 13.74 14.58 0.26
C ILE A 86 12.52 13.67 0.04
N VAL A 87 11.43 13.87 0.80
CA VAL A 87 10.21 13.06 0.66
C VAL A 87 9.60 13.20 -0.74
N VAL A 88 9.54 14.42 -1.28
CA VAL A 88 9.00 14.69 -2.63
C VAL A 88 9.89 14.07 -3.71
N VAL A 89 11.21 14.20 -3.60
CA VAL A 89 12.17 13.60 -4.55
C VAL A 89 12.06 12.08 -4.52
N LEU A 90 11.99 11.47 -3.33
CA LEU A 90 11.81 10.02 -3.19
C LEU A 90 10.45 9.56 -3.76
N ALA A 91 9.38 10.33 -3.54
CA ALA A 91 8.06 10.05 -4.12
C ALA A 91 8.10 10.10 -5.65
N ALA A 92 8.71 11.15 -6.22
CA ALA A 92 8.84 11.33 -7.66
C ALA A 92 9.71 10.23 -8.28
N ALA A 93 10.85 9.91 -7.66
CA ALA A 93 11.71 8.81 -8.09
C ALA A 93 10.97 7.46 -8.06
N GLY A 94 10.18 7.21 -7.00
CA GLY A 94 9.33 6.02 -6.89
C GLY A 94 8.28 5.93 -8.00
N LEU A 95 7.59 7.05 -8.31
CA LEU A 95 6.61 7.11 -9.39
C LEU A 95 7.25 6.90 -10.77
N VAL A 96 8.41 7.52 -11.01
CA VAL A 96 9.16 7.36 -12.26
C VAL A 96 9.62 5.90 -12.41
N ALA A 97 10.18 5.30 -11.35
CA ALA A 97 10.58 3.89 -11.36
C ALA A 97 9.39 2.96 -11.60
N ALA A 98 8.25 3.20 -10.94
CA ALA A 98 7.01 2.45 -11.15
C ALA A 98 6.53 2.57 -12.60
N PHE A 99 6.52 3.78 -13.16
CA PHE A 99 6.13 4.03 -14.55
C PHE A 99 7.04 3.29 -15.54
N TYR A 100 8.35 3.35 -15.35
CA TYR A 100 9.31 2.63 -16.20
C TYR A 100 9.15 1.12 -16.10
N LEU A 101 8.91 0.57 -14.89
CA LEU A 101 8.66 -0.85 -14.69
C LEU A 101 7.38 -1.30 -15.41
N VAL A 102 6.29 -0.53 -15.28
CA VAL A 102 5.01 -0.81 -15.97
C VAL A 102 5.20 -0.77 -17.49
N LYS A 103 5.85 0.29 -18.02
CA LYS A 103 6.10 0.43 -19.45
C LYS A 103 7.00 -0.67 -20.01
N ARG A 104 8.02 -1.09 -19.25
CA ARG A 104 8.91 -2.19 -19.63
C ARG A 104 8.14 -3.51 -19.75
N TRP A 105 7.22 -3.79 -18.84
CA TRP A 105 6.40 -5.01 -18.90
C TRP A 105 5.37 -5.00 -20.01
N GLN A 106 4.71 -3.88 -20.24
CA GLN A 106 3.80 -3.71 -21.38
C GLN A 106 4.54 -3.98 -22.71
N ARG A 107 5.76 -3.46 -22.87
CA ARG A 107 6.60 -3.73 -24.05
C ARG A 107 6.99 -5.20 -24.22
N GLN A 108 7.08 -5.95 -23.13
CA GLN A 108 7.37 -7.38 -23.16
C GLN A 108 6.11 -8.24 -23.36
N GLY A 109 4.94 -7.64 -23.55
CA GLY A 109 3.66 -8.35 -23.66
C GLY A 109 3.29 -9.12 -22.39
N LYS A 110 3.91 -8.79 -21.24
CA LYS A 110 3.65 -9.45 -19.96
C LYS A 110 2.58 -8.69 -19.21
N GLU A 111 1.54 -9.39 -18.77
CA GLU A 111 0.55 -8.83 -17.85
C GLU A 111 1.21 -8.49 -16.51
N LEU A 112 0.82 -7.35 -15.92
CA LEU A 112 1.27 -7.00 -14.58
C LEU A 112 0.72 -8.00 -13.57
N SER A 113 1.60 -8.63 -12.80
CA SER A 113 1.17 -9.46 -11.68
C SER A 113 0.44 -8.62 -10.65
N GLN A 114 -0.66 -9.15 -10.09
CA GLN A 114 -1.40 -8.51 -9.01
C GLN A 114 -0.52 -8.27 -7.77
N THR A 115 0.45 -9.15 -7.51
CA THR A 115 1.43 -8.98 -6.42
C THR A 115 2.25 -7.70 -6.59
N VAL A 116 2.63 -7.36 -7.82
CA VAL A 116 3.42 -6.16 -8.07
C VAL A 116 2.58 -4.91 -7.93
N ILE A 117 1.33 -4.93 -8.41
CA ILE A 117 0.39 -3.82 -8.21
C ILE A 117 0.24 -3.51 -6.72
N ALA A 118 0.07 -4.54 -5.89
CA ALA A 118 0.00 -4.39 -4.45
C ALA A 118 1.30 -3.83 -3.85
N GLN A 119 2.47 -4.28 -4.30
CA GLN A 119 3.77 -3.75 -3.85
C GLN A 119 3.99 -2.29 -4.20
N LEU A 120 3.63 -1.87 -5.42
CA LEU A 120 3.70 -0.48 -5.83
C LEU A 120 2.75 0.41 -5.00
N ALA A 121 1.56 -0.09 -4.70
CA ALA A 121 0.62 0.62 -3.82
C ALA A 121 1.15 0.72 -2.37
N MET A 122 1.77 -0.35 -1.84
CA MET A 122 2.43 -0.31 -0.52
C MET A 122 3.57 0.71 -0.49
N LEU A 123 4.40 0.77 -1.53
CA LEU A 123 5.44 1.79 -1.65
C LEU A 123 4.87 3.21 -1.66
N GLY A 124 3.69 3.42 -2.23
CA GLY A 124 2.99 4.71 -2.20
C GLY A 124 2.67 5.21 -0.79
N PHE A 125 2.55 4.33 0.20
CA PHE A 125 2.34 4.74 1.59
C PHE A 125 3.57 5.40 2.22
N VAL A 126 4.79 5.08 1.75
CA VAL A 126 6.03 5.64 2.33
C VAL A 126 6.06 7.17 2.24
N PRO A 127 5.95 7.79 1.04
CA PRO A 127 5.91 9.25 0.95
C PRO A 127 4.65 9.84 1.60
N LEU A 128 3.51 9.12 1.58
CA LEU A 128 2.29 9.57 2.25
C LEU A 128 2.50 9.72 3.77
N PHE A 129 3.13 8.73 4.40
CA PHE A 129 3.49 8.78 5.82
C PHE A 129 4.57 9.82 6.11
N GLY A 130 5.60 9.91 5.26
CA GLY A 130 6.62 10.93 5.38
C GLY A 130 6.02 12.34 5.38
N LEU A 131 5.15 12.63 4.41
CA LEU A 131 4.43 13.90 4.34
C LEU A 131 3.51 14.11 5.55
N ARG A 132 2.85 13.08 6.06
CA ARG A 132 2.01 13.18 7.26
C ARG A 132 2.81 13.53 8.52
N ILE A 133 4.01 12.98 8.68
CA ILE A 133 4.88 13.26 9.83
C ILE A 133 5.47 14.68 9.72
N VAL A 134 5.95 15.05 8.53
CA VAL A 134 6.62 16.34 8.27
C VAL A 134 5.63 17.50 8.19
N SER A 135 4.37 17.26 7.79
CA SER A 135 3.33 18.30 7.68
C SER A 135 3.04 18.91 9.05
N LEU A 136 3.77 19.99 9.34
CA LEU A 136 3.65 20.72 10.58
C LEU A 136 2.87 22.02 10.42
N HIS A 137 2.78 22.66 9.24
CA HIS A 137 1.91 23.83 8.99
C HIS A 137 1.63 24.17 7.50
N LEU A 138 2.57 23.98 6.55
CA LEU A 138 2.37 24.46 5.17
C LEU A 138 1.51 23.52 4.30
N THR A 139 1.73 22.21 4.43
CA THR A 139 0.89 21.19 3.79
C THR A 139 -0.51 21.17 4.39
N ASP A 140 -0.70 21.60 5.65
CA ASP A 140 -2.01 21.72 6.29
C ASP A 140 -2.93 22.65 5.49
N ARG A 141 -2.47 23.76 4.91
CA ARG A 141 -3.32 24.57 4.04
C ARG A 141 -3.69 23.86 2.73
N LEU A 142 -2.73 23.23 2.06
CA LEU A 142 -2.98 22.54 0.79
C LEU A 142 -3.80 21.24 0.97
N LEU A 143 -3.69 20.58 2.12
CA LEU A 143 -4.39 19.35 2.48
C LEU A 143 -5.73 19.61 3.20
N TYR A 144 -5.93 20.77 3.82
CA TYR A 144 -7.11 21.06 4.66
C TYR A 144 -7.98 22.22 4.15
N ALA A 145 -7.60 22.95 3.09
CA ALA A 145 -8.45 24.01 2.51
C ALA A 145 -9.62 23.49 1.66
N GLY A 146 -10.04 22.22 1.82
CA GLY A 146 -11.19 21.65 1.12
C GLY A 146 -11.95 20.60 1.96
N PRO A 147 -13.22 20.32 1.63
CA PRO A 147 -14.06 19.38 2.38
C PRO A 147 -13.54 17.94 2.36
N LEU A 148 -12.75 17.58 1.33
CA LEU A 148 -12.05 16.30 1.21
C LEU A 148 -10.54 16.53 1.22
N ARG A 149 -9.87 16.03 2.26
CA ARG A 149 -8.41 16.10 2.37
C ARG A 149 -7.77 15.15 1.36
N LEU A 150 -6.97 15.64 0.43
CA LEU A 150 -6.34 14.85 -0.64
C LEU A 150 -5.59 13.61 -0.11
N ASN A 151 -4.95 13.72 1.05
CA ASN A 151 -4.29 12.61 1.74
C ASN A 151 -5.26 11.45 2.04
N TRP A 152 -6.50 11.71 2.43
CA TRP A 152 -7.50 10.65 2.64
C TRP A 152 -7.87 9.95 1.33
N LEU A 153 -7.99 10.70 0.24
CA LEU A 153 -8.29 10.13 -1.07
C LEU A 153 -7.16 9.21 -1.54
N ILE A 154 -5.90 9.65 -1.38
CA ILE A 154 -4.73 8.84 -1.73
C ILE A 154 -4.66 7.60 -0.84
N ASP A 155 -4.84 7.74 0.47
CA ASP A 155 -4.85 6.64 1.44
C ASP A 155 -5.88 5.56 1.06
N ILE A 156 -7.13 5.96 0.83
CA ILE A 156 -8.21 5.07 0.39
C ILE A 156 -7.86 4.44 -0.96
N GLY A 157 -7.37 5.23 -1.92
CA GLY A 157 -7.00 4.74 -3.24
C GLY A 157 -5.91 3.65 -3.19
N LEU A 158 -4.85 3.86 -2.40
CA LEU A 158 -3.78 2.88 -2.21
C LEU A 158 -4.31 1.63 -1.50
N THR A 159 -5.10 1.78 -0.44
CA THR A 159 -5.70 0.65 0.28
C THR A 159 -6.62 -0.18 -0.61
N LEU A 160 -7.50 0.46 -1.38
CA LEU A 160 -8.39 -0.23 -2.32
C LEU A 160 -7.62 -0.88 -3.46
N THR A 161 -6.51 -0.29 -3.90
CA THR A 161 -5.64 -0.90 -4.92
C THR A 161 -5.04 -2.22 -4.41
N ILE A 162 -4.54 -2.26 -3.17
CA ILE A 162 -4.03 -3.49 -2.54
C ILE A 162 -5.16 -4.52 -2.40
N GLY A 163 -6.32 -4.11 -1.87
CA GLY A 163 -7.48 -4.99 -1.68
C GLY A 163 -8.01 -5.56 -3.00
N GLY A 164 -8.16 -4.70 -4.01
CA GLY A 164 -8.60 -5.09 -5.35
C GLY A 164 -7.62 -6.06 -6.01
N ALA A 165 -6.31 -5.80 -5.91
CA ALA A 165 -5.29 -6.71 -6.40
C ALA A 165 -5.35 -8.08 -5.71
N ALA A 166 -5.55 -8.11 -4.38
CA ALA A 166 -5.70 -9.36 -3.62
C ALA A 166 -6.94 -10.15 -4.07
N ILE A 167 -8.10 -9.50 -4.22
CA ILE A 167 -9.33 -10.14 -4.69
C ILE A 167 -9.16 -10.70 -6.10
N LEU A 168 -8.61 -9.91 -7.04
CA LEU A 168 -8.36 -10.35 -8.40
C LEU A 168 -7.40 -11.55 -8.44
N TYR A 169 -6.37 -11.57 -7.59
CA TYR A 169 -5.45 -12.71 -7.47
C TYR A 169 -6.17 -13.98 -6.99
N ILE A 170 -7.03 -13.88 -5.96
CA ILE A 170 -7.84 -15.01 -5.48
C ILE A 170 -8.72 -15.56 -6.59
N LEU A 171 -9.41 -14.69 -7.32
CA LEU A 171 -10.27 -15.08 -8.44
C LEU A 171 -9.46 -15.76 -9.56
N HIS A 172 -8.27 -15.24 -9.87
CA HIS A 172 -7.38 -15.82 -10.87
C HIS A 172 -6.91 -17.23 -10.46
N CYS A 173 -6.53 -17.44 -9.20
CA CYS A 173 -6.15 -18.76 -8.67
C CYS A 173 -7.32 -19.77 -8.75
N LYS A 174 -8.55 -19.35 -8.40
CA LYS A 174 -9.74 -20.21 -8.51
C LYS A 174 -10.03 -20.63 -9.96
N ARG A 175 -9.93 -19.70 -10.92
CA ARG A 175 -10.13 -20.00 -12.35
C ARG A 175 -9.09 -20.99 -12.88
N GLY A 176 -7.83 -20.86 -12.49
CA GLY A 176 -6.77 -21.80 -12.84
C GLY A 176 -7.05 -23.23 -12.34
N ALA A 177 -7.46 -23.36 -11.08
CA ALA A 177 -7.80 -24.66 -10.50
C ALA A 177 -8.92 -25.39 -11.26
N HIS A 178 -9.97 -24.66 -11.69
CA HIS A 178 -11.05 -25.26 -12.48
C HIS A 178 -10.61 -25.70 -13.88
N ALA A 179 -9.72 -24.93 -14.53
CA ALA A 179 -9.19 -25.28 -15.84
C ALA A 179 -8.35 -26.57 -15.79
N ASP A 180 -7.52 -26.74 -14.77
CA ASP A 180 -6.67 -27.92 -14.59
C ASP A 180 -7.47 -29.18 -14.26
N ALA A 181 -8.54 -29.05 -13.46
CA ALA A 181 -9.46 -30.14 -13.18
C ALA A 181 -10.12 -30.67 -14.46
N ARG A 182 -10.59 -29.77 -15.35
CA ARG A 182 -11.20 -30.15 -16.64
C ARG A 182 -10.21 -30.86 -17.57
N ARG A 183 -8.96 -30.38 -17.65
CA ARG A 183 -7.90 -31.01 -18.44
C ARG A 183 -7.58 -32.42 -17.96
N THR A 184 -7.54 -32.61 -16.64
CA THR A 184 -7.26 -33.92 -16.03
C THR A 184 -8.39 -34.92 -16.31
N GLN A 185 -9.64 -34.47 -16.24
CA GLN A 185 -10.80 -35.31 -16.56
C GLN A 185 -10.86 -35.71 -18.05
N GLY A 186 -10.57 -34.77 -18.97
CA GLY A 186 -10.49 -35.06 -20.41
C GLY A 186 -9.43 -36.11 -20.74
N ARG A 187 -8.23 -36.00 -20.15
CA ARG A 187 -7.15 -36.99 -20.32
C ARG A 187 -7.51 -38.38 -19.80
N ARG A 188 -8.29 -38.48 -18.73
CA ARG A 188 -8.76 -39.78 -18.19
C ARG A 188 -9.79 -40.44 -19.09
N ARG A 189 -10.65 -39.66 -19.75
CA ARG A 189 -11.64 -40.19 -20.71
C ARG A 189 -11.00 -40.69 -22.00
N ALA A 190 -9.98 -39.99 -22.53
CA ALA A 190 -9.28 -40.40 -23.74
C ALA A 190 -8.41 -41.68 -23.60
N ARG A 191 -8.25 -42.22 -22.38
CA ARG A 191 -7.47 -43.44 -22.09
C ARG A 191 -8.34 -44.67 -21.84
N ARG A 192 -9.67 -44.51 -21.83
CA ARG A 192 -10.64 -45.60 -21.72
C ARG A 192 -11.24 -45.85 -23.09
#